data_AF-A0A803KU10-F1
#
_entry.id   AF-A0A803KU10-F1
#
_cell.length_a   1.000
_cell.length_b   1.000
_cell.length_c   1.000
_cell.angle_alpha   90.00
_cell.angle_beta   90.00
_cell.angle_gamma   90.00
#
_symmetry.space_group_name_H-M   'P 1'
#
loop_
_entity.id
_entity.type
_entity.pdbx_description
1 polymer ?
#
loop_
_entity_poly.entity_id
_entity_poly.type
_entity_poly.pdbx_seq_one_letter_code
_entity_poly.pdbx_strand_id
1 'polypeptide(L)' 'MHTLASASTMQKLISESIDYSSGPTIEVAQKVGEIIAKNCLEKGITKVAFDRGGYPYHGRVKALADAAREHGLVF' A
#
# COMPACT_ATOMS: atom_id res chain seq x y z
N MET A 1 10.02 14.21 13.87
CA MET A 1 9.01 13.28 13.32
C MET A 1 9.27 13.20 11.82
N HIS A 2 9.54 12.01 11.28
CA HIS A 2 9.99 11.86 9.90
C HIS A 2 9.29 10.68 9.22
N THR A 3 8.73 10.91 8.04
CA THR A 3 8.08 9.88 7.22
C THR A 3 9.11 9.24 6.30
N LEU A 4 9.32 7.93 6.44
CA LEU A 4 10.36 7.20 5.70
C LEU A 4 9.95 6.85 4.27
N ALA A 5 8.70 6.43 4.06
CA ALA A 5 8.15 6.10 2.74
C ALA A 5 6.66 6.46 2.68
N SER A 6 6.16 6.77 1.50
CA SER A 6 4.74 7.03 1.25
C SER A 6 4.34 6.56 -0.14
N ALA A 7 3.10 6.10 -0.27
CA ALA A 7 2.47 5.70 -1.52
C ALA A 7 1.04 6.22 -1.55
N SER A 8 0.60 6.75 -2.69
CA SER A 8 -0.73 7.33 -2.86
C SER A 8 -1.18 7.16 -4.30
N THR A 9 -2.48 6.99 -4.52
CA THR A 9 -3.07 6.89 -5.87
C THR A 9 -2.83 8.12 -6.73
N MET A 10 -2.47 9.25 -6.13
CA MET A 10 -2.09 10.47 -6.85
C MET A 10 -0.65 10.48 -7.39
N GLN A 11 0.17 9.50 -7.02
CA GLN A 11 1.51 9.36 -7.59
C GLN A 11 1.41 8.89 -9.05
N LYS A 12 2.21 9.50 -9.93
CA LYS A 12 2.21 9.21 -11.38
C LYS A 12 2.28 7.71 -11.69
N LEU A 13 3.13 6.99 -10.96
CA LEU A 13 3.30 5.54 -11.08
C LEU A 13 2.01 4.74 -10.91
N ILE A 14 1.08 5.21 -10.07
CA ILE A 14 -0.19 4.54 -9.81
C ILE A 14 -1.27 5.09 -10.73
N SER A 15 -1.36 6.41 -10.86
CA SER A 15 -2.39 7.07 -11.67
C SER A 15 -2.30 6.74 -13.15
N GLU A 16 -1.09 6.52 -13.69
CA GLU A 16 -0.91 6.10 -15.09
C GLU A 16 -1.18 4.59 -15.28
N SER A 17 -1.12 3.81 -14.20
CA SER A 17 -1.25 2.35 -14.26
C SER A 17 -2.68 1.86 -14.10
N ILE A 18 -3.50 2.55 -13.31
CA ILE A 18 -4.85 2.12 -12.96
C ILE A 18 -5.80 3.31 -12.99
N ASP A 19 -6.73 3.28 -13.93
CA ASP A 19 -7.88 4.17 -13.96
C ASP A 19 -9.05 3.55 -13.21
N TYR A 20 -9.74 4.37 -12.42
CA TYR A 20 -10.98 3.99 -11.75
C TYR A 20 -11.99 5.14 -11.82
N SER A 21 -13.25 4.84 -12.15
CA SER A 21 -14.26 5.86 -12.46
C SER A 21 -14.93 6.50 -11.24
N SER A 22 -14.78 5.93 -10.04
CA SER A 22 -15.42 6.48 -8.84
C SER A 22 -14.55 6.32 -7.60
N GLY A 23 -14.53 5.12 -7.03
CA GLY A 23 -13.78 4.82 -5.81
C GLY A 23 -12.54 3.99 -6.11
N PRO A 24 -11.49 4.09 -5.27
CA PRO A 24 -10.38 3.16 -5.32
C PRO A 24 -10.91 1.74 -5.12
N THR A 25 -10.65 0.86 -6.09
CA THR A 25 -11.06 -0.55 -6.07
C THR A 25 -10.08 -1.38 -5.23
N ILE A 26 -10.37 -2.68 -5.09
CA ILE A 26 -9.48 -3.63 -4.41
C ILE A 26 -8.14 -3.74 -5.14
N GLU A 27 -8.15 -3.72 -6.47
CA GLU A 27 -6.96 -3.77 -7.32
C GLU A 27 -6.04 -2.56 -7.08
N VAL A 28 -6.61 -1.36 -6.95
CA VAL A 28 -5.86 -0.15 -6.60
C VAL A 28 -5.18 -0.31 -5.24
N ALA A 29 -5.89 -0.88 -4.25
CA ALA A 29 -5.33 -1.10 -2.92
C ALA A 29 -4.16 -2.10 -2.93
N GLN A 30 -4.24 -3.15 -3.75
CA GLN A 30 -3.15 -4.10 -3.94
C GLN A 30 -1.92 -3.41 -4.56
N LYS A 31 -2.12 -2.59 -5.58
CA LYS A 31 -1.03 -1.87 -6.24
C LYS A 31 -0.32 -0.89 -5.30
N VAL A 32 -1.09 -0.18 -4.48
CA VAL A 32 -0.54 0.70 -3.44
C VAL A 32 0.28 -0.12 -2.42
N GLY A 33 -0.22 -1.29 -2.02
CA GLY A 33 0.47 -2.22 -1.11
C GLY A 33 1.80 -2.74 -1.68
N GLU A 34 1.82 -3.09 -2.97
CA GLU A 34 3.05 -3.48 -3.68
C GLU A 34 4.09 -2.35 -3.69
N ILE A 35 3.67 -1.14 -4.04
CA ILE A 35 4.59 0.00 -4.19
C ILE A 35 5.15 0.43 -2.83
N ILE A 36 4.33 0.49 -1.78
CA ILE A 36 4.84 0.84 -0.46
C ILE A 36 5.82 -0.20 0.06
N ALA A 37 5.57 -1.50 -0.22
CA ALA A 37 6.51 -2.55 0.14
C ALA A 37 7.85 -2.36 -0.55
N LYS A 38 7.86 -2.18 -1.88
CA LYS A 38 9.10 -1.92 -2.64
C LYS A 38 9.85 -0.70 -2.11
N ASN A 39 9.16 0.41 -1.88
CA ASN A 39 9.76 1.64 -1.35
C ASN A 39 10.37 1.45 0.04
N CYS A 40 9.75 0.62 0.88
CA CYS A 40 10.28 0.27 2.20
C CYS A 40 11.51 -0.65 2.09
N LEU A 41 11.44 -1.68 1.23
CA LEU A 41 12.55 -2.63 1.02
C LEU A 41 13.79 -1.93 0.43
N GLU A 42 13.62 -0.99 -0.51
CA GLU A 42 14.71 -0.17 -1.05
C GLU A 42 15.42 0.65 0.04
N LYS A 43 14.71 0.99 1.11
CA LYS A 43 15.23 1.70 2.28
C LYS A 43 15.72 0.75 3.39
N GLY A 44 15.71 -0.56 3.16
CA GLY A 44 16.11 -1.57 4.12
C GLY A 44 15.09 -1.80 5.25
N ILE A 45 13.83 -1.38 5.07
CA ILE A 45 12.77 -1.51 6.06
C ILE A 45 11.95 -2.77 5.74
N THR A 46 12.03 -3.77 6.62
CA THR A 46 11.34 -5.05 6.43
C THR A 46 10.26 -5.29 7.49
N LYS A 47 10.53 -4.96 8.75
CA LYS A 47 9.59 -5.16 9.86
C LYS A 47 8.84 -3.88 10.18
N VAL A 48 7.52 -3.92 10.12
CA VAL A 48 6.63 -2.79 10.43
C VAL A 48 5.45 -3.25 11.28
N ALA A 49 4.62 -2.31 11.73
CA ALA A 49 3.34 -2.60 12.35
C ALA A 49 2.23 -2.04 11.45
N PHE A 50 1.16 -2.81 11.26
CA PHE A 50 0.04 -2.37 10.43
C PHE A 50 -1.00 -1.62 11.26
N ASP A 51 -1.07 -0.31 11.04
CA ASP A 51 -2.16 0.51 11.56
C ASP A 51 -3.28 0.63 10.52
N ARG A 52 -4.49 0.24 10.94
CA ARG A 52 -5.70 0.25 10.12
C ARG A 52 -6.43 1.60 10.12
N GLY A 53 -5.95 2.61 10.85
CA GLY A 53 -6.48 3.98 10.78
C GLY A 53 -7.97 4.11 11.14
N GLY A 54 -8.49 3.21 11.98
CA GLY A 54 -9.90 3.18 12.38
C GLY A 54 -10.85 2.43 11.44
N TYR A 55 -10.38 1.98 10.27
CA TYR A 55 -11.21 1.20 9.34
C TYR A 55 -11.32 -0.29 9.77
N PRO A 56 -12.44 -0.96 9.47
CA PRO A 56 -12.54 -2.41 9.61
C PRO A 56 -11.48 -3.11 8.75
N TYR A 57 -10.84 -4.16 9.29
CA TYR A 57 -9.91 -4.98 8.51
C TYR A 57 -10.68 -5.89 7.55
N HIS A 58 -11.10 -5.31 6.44
CA HIS A 58 -11.87 -5.96 5.38
C HIS A 58 -11.67 -5.24 4.04
N GLY A 59 -12.10 -5.87 2.95
CA GLY A 59 -12.07 -5.30 1.60
C GLY A 59 -10.70 -4.74 1.25
N ARG A 60 -10.66 -3.44 0.94
CA ARG A 60 -9.46 -2.72 0.49
C ARG A 60 -8.33 -2.68 1.52
N VAL A 61 -8.66 -2.56 2.82
CA VAL A 61 -7.66 -2.50 3.89
C VAL A 61 -6.94 -3.85 4.00
N LYS A 62 -7.71 -4.94 3.91
CA LYS A 62 -7.15 -6.28 3.87
C LYS A 62 -6.29 -6.49 2.62
N ALA A 63 -6.79 -6.10 1.45
CA ALA A 63 -6.07 -6.26 0.18
C ALA A 63 -4.74 -5.49 0.13
N LEU A 64 -4.68 -4.29 0.72
CA LEU A 64 -3.43 -3.54 0.86
C LEU A 64 -2.44 -4.26 1.78
N ALA A 65 -2.91 -4.77 2.92
CA ALA A 65 -2.08 -5.50 3.86
C ALA A 65 -1.52 -6.79 3.25
N ASP A 66 -2.37 -7.56 2.55
CA ASP A 66 -1.98 -8.81 1.91
C ASP A 66 -0.94 -8.56 0.81
N ALA A 67 -1.16 -7.56 -0.06
CA ALA A 67 -0.18 -7.20 -1.09
C ALA A 67 1.16 -6.73 -0.50
N ALA A 68 1.14 -5.91 0.56
CA ALA A 68 2.36 -5.47 1.21
C ALA A 68 3.15 -6.66 1.82
N ARG A 69 2.46 -7.65 2.38
CA ARG A 69 3.09 -8.90 2.88
C ARG A 69 3.69 -9.74 1.77
N GLU A 70 2.96 -9.93 0.66
CA GLU A 70 3.44 -10.67 -0.51
C GLU A 70 4.73 -10.07 -1.10
N HIS A 71 4.88 -8.75 -1.00
CA HIS A 71 6.06 -8.02 -1.48
C HIS A 71 7.17 -7.83 -0.42
N GLY A 72 7.12 -8.59 0.69
CA GLY A 72 8.26 -8.77 1.59
C GLY A 72 8.27 -7.92 2.86
N LEU A 73 7.22 -7.14 3.11
CA LEU A 73 7.03 -6.52 4.42
C LEU A 73 6.52 -7.55 5.44
N VAL A 74 7.07 -7.50 6.65
CA VAL A 74 6.73 -8.40 7.76
C VAL A 74 5.96 -7.63 8.82
N PHE A 75 4.66 -7.94 8.95
CA PHE A 75 3.74 -7.36 9.93
C PHE A 75 2.43 -8.15 10.07
#